data_AF-A0A661BBT4-F1
#
_entry.id   AF-A0A661BBT4-F1
#
_cell.length_a   1.000
_cell.length_b   1.000
_cell.length_c   1.000
_cell.angle_alpha   90.00
_cell.angle_beta   90.00
_cell.angle_gamma   90.00
#
_symmetry.space_group_name_H-M   'P 1'
#
loop_
_entity.id
_entity.type
_entity.pdbx_description
1 polymer ?
#
loop_
_entity_poly.entity_id
_entity_poly.type
_entity_poly.pdbx_seq_one_letter_code
_entity_poly.pdbx_strand_id
1 'polypeptide(L)'
;MVKADETYSVSFQNWNDDLSTKQDGIFTKFTYDRCANIIYNQSEPDLPVKTIHLIIPRHEKVDSLTYTVSETTLVGHYLPYPVQEECDTCIEDYSQFVPPDSEIYSDTIPFPEKVAKIVNTRFYDGANKIITIQISPLSFVGADTLIYVNEIINLTIHTSTSIDTGKIPCMHSLIGNKSSLYALKALIENDAYISSYSVFPSSSTIARDYIIITQDSLIDYWCEFAEWKRDKSYKVRIRNVSWITSTYGGTNDAEKIKNYLTIAFTDSGAQYVLLGGDFLNVPAYESYSDGLIDIGYSHIVSSTSLDLRVMRIPVVCGTDITNWTKKLIQYEKNPGYGNTQYLDWGLFTAADIATDEGTEIAMAAGHTYAILFEDESCEFERDCNCCPEHPTAEGIIDY
;
A
#
# COMPACT_ATOMS: atom_id res chain seq x y z
N MET A 1 12.45 -17.08 27.07
CA MET A 1 11.11 -17.65 27.23
C MET A 1 10.55 -17.78 25.83
N VAL A 2 10.32 -19.01 25.35
CA VAL A 2 9.66 -19.25 24.07
C VAL A 2 8.22 -18.79 24.27
N LYS A 3 7.76 -17.79 23.52
CA LYS A 3 6.36 -17.36 23.59
C LYS A 3 5.52 -18.50 23.00
N ALA A 4 4.40 -18.82 23.66
CA ALA A 4 3.48 -19.84 23.18
C ALA A 4 2.91 -19.44 21.82
N ASP A 5 2.59 -20.45 21.00
CA ASP A 5 1.89 -20.28 19.73
C ASP A 5 0.73 -19.29 19.90
N GLU A 6 0.67 -18.27 19.03
CA GLU A 6 -0.38 -17.26 19.13
C GLU A 6 -1.60 -17.71 18.32
N THR A 7 -2.75 -17.72 19.00
CA THR A 7 -4.03 -18.04 18.37
C THR A 7 -4.77 -16.75 18.02
N TYR A 8 -5.28 -16.67 16.79
CA TYR A 8 -6.09 -15.57 16.28
C TYR A 8 -7.37 -16.13 15.67
N SER A 9 -8.52 -15.55 16.00
CA SER A 9 -9.83 -16.02 15.50
C SER A 9 -10.39 -15.02 14.51
N VAL A 10 -10.84 -15.53 13.35
CA VAL A 10 -11.57 -14.76 12.34
C VAL A 10 -13.00 -15.27 12.26
N SER A 11 -13.95 -14.34 12.34
CA SER A 11 -15.38 -14.63 12.30
C SER A 11 -16.04 -14.04 11.06
N PHE A 12 -16.97 -14.81 10.51
CA PHE A 12 -17.82 -14.55 9.34
C PHE A 12 -19.30 -14.80 9.70
N GLN A 13 -19.67 -14.55 10.96
CA GLN A 13 -20.99 -14.90 11.51
C GLN A 13 -22.16 -14.07 10.93
N ASN A 14 -21.91 -12.88 10.38
CA ASN A 14 -22.93 -12.04 9.75
C ASN A 14 -23.02 -12.27 8.23
N TRP A 15 -22.63 -13.45 7.75
CA TRP A 15 -22.53 -13.72 6.31
C TRP A 15 -23.83 -13.51 5.54
N ASN A 16 -25.01 -13.59 6.16
CA ASN A 16 -26.27 -13.30 5.45
C ASN A 16 -26.36 -11.86 4.96
N ASP A 17 -25.75 -10.92 5.70
CA ASP A 17 -25.70 -9.51 5.36
C ASP A 17 -24.44 -9.20 4.51
N ASP A 18 -23.33 -9.89 4.79
CA ASP A 18 -22.04 -9.60 4.18
C ASP A 18 -21.81 -10.33 2.83
N LEU A 19 -22.51 -11.45 2.58
CA LEU A 19 -22.40 -12.24 1.34
C LEU A 19 -23.49 -11.86 0.35
N SER A 20 -23.08 -11.41 -0.83
CA SER A 20 -23.95 -11.15 -1.97
C SER A 20 -23.57 -12.03 -3.16
N THR A 21 -24.56 -12.32 -4.00
CA THR A 21 -24.39 -13.17 -5.19
C THR A 21 -24.98 -12.51 -6.43
N LYS A 22 -24.33 -12.73 -7.58
CA LYS A 22 -24.80 -12.29 -8.89
C LYS A 22 -24.74 -13.45 -9.87
N GLN A 23 -25.86 -13.75 -10.51
CA GLN A 23 -25.94 -14.78 -11.55
C GLN A 23 -25.36 -14.27 -12.87
N ASP A 24 -24.61 -15.14 -13.54
CA ASP A 24 -24.01 -14.93 -14.86
C ASP A 24 -24.13 -16.24 -15.67
N GLY A 25 -25.24 -16.37 -16.40
CA GLY A 25 -25.61 -17.62 -17.06
C GLY A 25 -25.89 -18.73 -16.06
N ILE A 26 -25.05 -19.78 -16.09
CA ILE A 26 -25.10 -20.91 -15.14
C ILE A 26 -24.19 -20.69 -13.92
N PHE A 27 -23.37 -19.64 -13.95
CA PHE A 27 -22.37 -19.37 -12.94
C PHE A 27 -22.85 -18.32 -11.95
N THR A 28 -22.28 -18.36 -10.75
CA THR A 28 -22.57 -17.42 -9.67
C THR A 28 -21.29 -16.72 -9.26
N LYS A 29 -21.29 -15.39 -9.31
CA LYS A 29 -20.23 -14.54 -8.77
C LYS A 29 -20.56 -14.24 -7.31
N PHE A 30 -19.58 -14.40 -6.43
CA PHE A 30 -19.71 -14.18 -5.00
C PHE A 30 -18.94 -12.93 -4.59
N THR A 31 -19.56 -12.10 -3.77
CA THR A 31 -18.91 -10.93 -3.18
C THR A 31 -19.17 -10.94 -1.69
N TYR A 32 -18.10 -10.85 -0.91
CA TYR A 32 -18.16 -10.81 0.56
C TYR A 32 -17.62 -9.45 1.03
N ASP A 33 -18.34 -8.75 1.90
CA ASP A 33 -17.91 -7.44 2.40
C ASP A 33 -16.49 -7.50 3.01
N ARG A 34 -15.68 -6.47 2.70
CA ARG A 34 -14.26 -6.36 3.13
C ARG A 34 -13.37 -7.55 2.74
N CYS A 35 -13.78 -8.33 1.74
CA CYS A 35 -12.95 -9.31 1.08
C CYS A 35 -12.62 -8.79 -0.33
N ALA A 36 -11.48 -9.22 -0.85
CA ALA A 36 -11.07 -8.92 -2.22
C ALA A 36 -10.85 -10.25 -2.98
N ASN A 37 -11.15 -10.25 -4.27
CA ASN A 37 -10.79 -11.37 -5.14
C ASN A 37 -9.31 -11.19 -5.50
N ILE A 38 -8.41 -11.73 -4.68
CA ILE A 38 -6.97 -11.70 -5.00
C ILE A 38 -6.67 -12.95 -5.82
N ILE A 39 -7.05 -12.86 -7.11
CA ILE A 39 -6.75 -13.71 -8.27
C ILE A 39 -6.25 -15.12 -7.91
N TYR A 40 -7.19 -16.07 -7.92
CA TYR A 40 -6.88 -17.49 -8.03
C TYR A 40 -6.38 -17.82 -9.45
N ASN A 41 -5.80 -19.00 -9.67
CA ASN A 41 -5.31 -19.31 -11.02
C ASN A 41 -6.48 -19.34 -12.00
N GLN A 42 -6.23 -19.03 -13.28
CA GLN A 42 -7.24 -19.14 -14.33
C GLN A 42 -7.95 -20.50 -14.26
N SER A 43 -9.26 -20.49 -14.54
CA SER A 43 -10.16 -21.67 -14.46
C SER A 43 -10.54 -22.13 -13.04
N GLU A 44 -9.87 -21.68 -11.98
CA GLU A 44 -10.24 -21.99 -10.59
C GLU A 44 -11.55 -21.26 -10.18
N PRO A 45 -12.28 -21.72 -9.14
CA PRO A 45 -13.42 -20.99 -8.58
C PRO A 45 -13.05 -19.57 -8.10
N ASP A 46 -13.73 -18.56 -8.64
CA ASP A 46 -13.64 -17.16 -8.21
C ASP A 46 -14.44 -16.98 -6.91
N LEU A 47 -13.76 -17.18 -5.78
CA LEU A 47 -14.32 -17.03 -4.44
C LEU A 47 -13.64 -15.86 -3.71
N PRO A 48 -14.40 -15.09 -2.89
CA PRO A 48 -13.85 -13.98 -2.14
C PRO A 48 -12.81 -14.44 -1.12
N VAL A 49 -11.77 -13.62 -0.91
CA VAL A 49 -10.69 -13.89 0.04
C VAL A 49 -10.56 -12.72 1.02
N LYS A 50 -10.48 -13.04 2.31
CA LYS A 50 -10.11 -12.07 3.35
C LYS A 50 -8.60 -12.08 3.56
N THR A 51 -7.98 -10.92 3.46
CA THR A 51 -6.57 -10.75 3.80
C THR A 51 -6.46 -10.05 5.15
N ILE A 52 -5.71 -10.65 6.07
CA ILE A 52 -5.37 -10.03 7.34
C ILE A 52 -3.86 -9.86 7.47
N HIS A 53 -3.46 -8.87 8.27
CA HIS A 53 -2.06 -8.65 8.62
C HIS A 53 -1.87 -8.75 10.12
N LEU A 54 -0.83 -9.44 10.54
CA LEU A 54 -0.48 -9.59 11.95
C LEU A 54 0.97 -9.18 12.18
N ILE A 55 1.21 -8.41 13.24
CA ILE A 55 2.57 -8.14 13.72
C ILE A 55 3.09 -9.35 14.50
N ILE A 56 4.33 -9.74 14.24
CA ILE A 56 5.04 -10.79 15.00
C ILE A 56 6.35 -10.24 15.56
N PRO A 57 6.95 -10.90 16.58
CA PRO A 57 8.24 -10.48 17.09
C PRO A 57 9.30 -10.41 15.97
N ARG A 58 10.07 -9.31 15.95
CA ARG A 58 11.05 -9.06 14.87
C ARG A 58 12.02 -10.23 14.66
N HIS A 59 12.52 -10.79 15.76
CA HIS A 59 13.51 -11.87 15.78
C HIS A 59 12.90 -13.26 15.62
N GLU A 60 11.62 -13.36 15.31
CA GLU A 60 10.98 -14.64 15.05
C GLU A 60 10.85 -14.88 13.54
N LYS A 61 10.98 -16.15 13.17
CA LYS A 61 10.62 -16.66 11.85
C LYS A 61 9.32 -17.43 12.01
N VAL A 62 8.44 -17.30 11.03
CA VAL A 62 7.25 -18.15 10.94
C VAL A 62 7.64 -19.50 10.39
N ASP A 63 7.32 -20.56 11.13
CA ASP A 63 7.60 -21.94 10.73
C ASP A 63 6.39 -22.55 10.02
N SER A 64 5.19 -22.35 10.57
CA SER A 64 3.95 -22.84 9.97
C SER A 64 2.71 -22.09 10.47
N LEU A 65 1.63 -22.23 9.70
CA LEU A 65 0.27 -21.84 10.09
C LEU A 65 -0.56 -23.11 10.20
N THR A 66 -1.20 -23.31 11.35
CA THR A 66 -2.28 -24.29 11.51
C THR A 66 -3.60 -23.56 11.68
N TYR A 67 -4.69 -24.21 11.31
CA TYR A 67 -6.02 -23.63 11.48
C TYR A 67 -7.05 -24.71 11.80
N THR A 68 -8.14 -24.29 12.42
CA THR A 68 -9.34 -25.10 12.62
C THR A 68 -10.56 -24.29 12.19
N VAL A 69 -11.44 -24.91 11.41
CA VAL A 69 -12.76 -24.35 11.09
C VAL A 69 -13.74 -24.94 12.10
N SER A 70 -14.28 -24.11 12.99
CA SER A 70 -15.13 -24.57 14.08
C SER A 70 -16.60 -24.69 13.67
N GLU A 71 -17.05 -23.84 12.75
CA GLU A 71 -18.44 -23.75 12.32
C GLU A 71 -18.49 -23.59 10.80
N THR A 72 -19.35 -24.37 10.15
CA THR A 72 -19.64 -24.25 8.72
C THR A 72 -21.13 -24.28 8.47
N THR A 73 -21.58 -23.48 7.52
CA THR A 73 -23.00 -23.39 7.14
C THR A 73 -23.14 -23.56 5.63
N LEU A 74 -24.08 -24.43 5.23
CA LEU A 74 -24.41 -24.61 3.82
C LEU A 74 -25.19 -23.39 3.31
N VAL A 75 -24.63 -22.71 2.31
CA VAL A 75 -25.30 -21.60 1.61
C VAL A 75 -26.28 -22.15 0.57
N GLY A 76 -25.88 -23.18 -0.17
CA GLY A 76 -26.73 -23.83 -1.17
C GLY A 76 -25.96 -24.43 -2.34
N HIS A 77 -26.70 -24.72 -3.41
CA HIS A 77 -26.15 -25.25 -4.66
C HIS A 77 -25.84 -24.12 -5.64
N TYR A 78 -24.56 -23.88 -5.89
CA TYR A 78 -24.09 -22.84 -6.78
C TYR A 78 -22.85 -23.32 -7.54
N LEU A 79 -22.73 -22.88 -8.78
CA LEU A 79 -21.54 -23.09 -9.59
C LEU A 79 -20.75 -21.78 -9.62
N PRO A 80 -19.62 -21.67 -8.89
CA PRO A 80 -18.81 -20.45 -8.90
C PRO A 80 -18.36 -20.08 -10.30
N TYR A 81 -18.23 -18.78 -10.55
CA TYR A 81 -17.64 -18.30 -11.79
C TYR A 81 -16.15 -18.70 -11.85
N PRO A 82 -15.63 -19.21 -12.98
CA PRO A 82 -14.19 -19.50 -13.08
C PRO A 82 -13.39 -18.21 -13.26
N VAL A 83 -12.26 -18.09 -12.58
CA VAL A 83 -11.36 -16.94 -12.72
C VAL A 83 -10.94 -16.77 -14.18
N GLN A 84 -11.11 -15.55 -14.68
CA GLN A 84 -10.73 -15.13 -16.03
C GLN A 84 -9.46 -14.27 -15.97
N GLU A 85 -8.81 -14.09 -17.12
CA GLU A 85 -7.74 -13.11 -17.24
C GLU A 85 -8.32 -11.69 -17.14
N GLU A 86 -7.82 -10.90 -16.19
CA GLU A 86 -8.08 -9.46 -16.17
C GLU A 86 -7.37 -8.84 -17.38
N CYS A 87 -8.10 -8.20 -18.29
CA CYS A 87 -7.50 -7.45 -19.37
C CYS A 87 -7.64 -5.95 -19.15
N ASP A 88 -6.62 -5.35 -18.55
CA ASP A 88 -6.61 -3.92 -18.21
C ASP A 88 -6.49 -3.00 -19.45
N THR A 89 -6.14 -3.53 -20.63
CA THR A 89 -5.83 -2.72 -21.84
C THR A 89 -6.49 -3.20 -23.14
N CYS A 90 -7.42 -4.16 -23.07
CA CYS A 90 -8.11 -4.65 -24.26
C CYS A 90 -9.12 -3.61 -24.77
N ILE A 91 -8.81 -2.99 -25.91
CA ILE A 91 -9.70 -2.06 -26.64
C ILE A 91 -10.84 -2.83 -27.34
N GLU A 92 -10.77 -4.15 -27.43
CA GLU A 92 -11.85 -4.98 -27.98
C GLU A 92 -12.05 -6.29 -27.17
N ASP A 93 -13.32 -6.61 -26.95
CA ASP A 93 -13.94 -7.66 -26.13
C ASP A 93 -13.70 -9.09 -26.67
N TYR A 94 -12.43 -9.48 -26.84
CA TYR A 94 -12.02 -10.76 -27.43
C TYR A 94 -11.31 -11.73 -26.48
N SER A 95 -11.37 -11.53 -25.16
CA SER A 95 -10.90 -12.60 -24.27
C SER A 95 -11.85 -13.80 -24.41
N GLN A 96 -11.32 -14.93 -24.86
CA GLN A 96 -12.11 -16.16 -24.91
C GLN A 96 -12.41 -16.58 -23.47
N PHE A 97 -13.68 -16.86 -23.19
CA PHE A 97 -14.10 -17.37 -21.89
C PHE A 97 -13.28 -18.62 -21.53
N VAL A 98 -12.59 -18.54 -20.40
CA VAL A 98 -11.81 -19.63 -19.83
C VAL A 98 -12.78 -20.56 -19.09
N PRO A 99 -12.91 -21.83 -19.53
CA PRO A 99 -13.85 -22.76 -18.91
C PRO A 99 -13.39 -23.18 -17.51
N PRO A 100 -14.31 -23.66 -16.65
CA PRO A 100 -13.98 -24.19 -15.33
C PRO A 100 -12.98 -25.34 -15.40
N ASP A 101 -12.06 -25.39 -14.44
CA ASP A 101 -11.16 -26.54 -14.29
C ASP A 101 -11.97 -27.78 -13.94
N SER A 102 -12.01 -28.76 -14.85
CA SER A 102 -12.78 -29.97 -14.66
C SER A 102 -12.34 -30.78 -13.44
N GLU A 103 -11.07 -30.71 -13.04
CA GLU A 103 -10.58 -31.44 -11.87
C GLU A 103 -11.19 -30.86 -10.59
N ILE A 104 -11.25 -29.53 -10.45
CA ILE A 104 -11.81 -28.86 -9.27
C ILE A 104 -13.34 -28.92 -9.26
N TYR A 105 -13.97 -28.63 -10.40
CA TYR A 105 -15.43 -28.52 -10.50
C TYR A 105 -16.14 -29.87 -10.50
N SER A 106 -15.41 -30.98 -10.57
CA SER A 106 -15.95 -32.32 -10.35
C SER A 106 -15.44 -33.01 -9.08
N ASP A 107 -14.61 -32.33 -8.28
CA ASP A 107 -14.00 -32.91 -7.08
C ASP A 107 -14.98 -32.98 -5.90
N THR A 108 -14.80 -34.00 -5.07
CA THR A 108 -15.40 -34.13 -3.74
C THR A 108 -14.60 -33.40 -2.66
N ILE A 109 -13.33 -33.05 -2.92
CA ILE A 109 -12.50 -32.29 -1.99
C ILE A 109 -12.88 -30.81 -2.08
N PRO A 110 -13.16 -30.13 -0.96
CA PRO A 110 -13.48 -28.70 -0.97
C PRO A 110 -12.33 -27.85 -1.49
N PHE A 111 -12.65 -26.91 -2.40
CA PHE A 111 -11.79 -25.82 -2.82
C PHE A 111 -12.03 -24.56 -1.96
N PRO A 112 -10.98 -23.81 -1.58
CA PRO A 112 -9.58 -24.20 -1.70
C PRO A 112 -9.23 -25.29 -0.67
N GLU A 113 -8.28 -26.16 -1.02
CA GLU A 113 -7.78 -27.21 -0.10
C GLU A 113 -7.28 -26.62 1.23
N LYS A 114 -6.67 -25.42 1.15
CA LYS A 114 -6.22 -24.64 2.31
C LYS A 114 -7.09 -23.42 2.50
N VAL A 115 -7.92 -23.44 3.54
CA VAL A 115 -8.79 -22.32 3.93
C VAL A 115 -7.97 -21.11 4.36
N ALA A 116 -6.81 -21.31 5.02
CA ALA A 116 -5.91 -20.23 5.40
C ALA A 116 -4.47 -20.51 4.98
N LYS A 117 -3.78 -19.49 4.46
CA LYS A 117 -2.37 -19.58 4.05
C LYS A 117 -1.62 -18.27 4.30
N ILE A 118 -0.36 -18.38 4.72
CA ILE A 118 0.56 -17.24 4.76
C ILE A 118 1.03 -16.97 3.33
N VAL A 119 0.84 -15.74 2.85
CA VAL A 119 1.23 -15.34 1.49
C VAL A 119 2.41 -14.39 1.45
N ASN A 120 2.69 -13.69 2.55
CA ASN A 120 3.80 -12.74 2.59
C ASN A 120 4.32 -12.54 4.03
N THR A 121 5.62 -12.29 4.15
CA THR A 121 6.24 -11.76 5.37
C THR A 121 7.09 -10.55 4.98
N ARG A 122 6.81 -9.38 5.57
CA ARG A 122 7.45 -8.11 5.24
C ARG A 122 7.88 -7.35 6.49
N PHE A 123 8.75 -6.36 6.31
CA PHE A 123 9.02 -5.35 7.33
C PHE A 123 8.26 -4.07 7.02
N TYR A 124 7.59 -3.53 8.03
CA TYR A 124 6.95 -2.22 7.99
C TYR A 124 7.82 -1.20 8.71
N ASP A 125 8.13 -0.10 8.00
CA ASP A 125 8.99 0.98 8.46
C ASP A 125 10.38 0.46 8.92
N GLY A 126 10.90 -0.55 8.23
CA GLY A 126 12.20 -1.21 8.49
C GLY A 126 12.30 -2.02 9.79
N ALA A 127 11.38 -1.82 10.75
CA ALA A 127 11.49 -2.32 12.12
C ALA A 127 10.51 -3.46 12.46
N ASN A 128 9.27 -3.38 11.95
CA ASN A 128 8.16 -4.21 12.43
C ASN A 128 7.90 -5.35 11.47
N LYS A 129 8.04 -6.59 11.93
CA LYS A 129 7.79 -7.76 11.07
C LYS A 129 6.29 -8.03 11.04
N ILE A 130 5.72 -8.00 9.83
CA ILE A 130 4.31 -8.23 9.56
C ILE A 130 4.17 -9.45 8.67
N ILE A 131 3.25 -10.34 9.00
CA ILE A 131 2.85 -11.47 8.17
C ILE A 131 1.49 -11.16 7.55
N THR A 132 1.28 -11.65 6.34
CA THR A 132 0.02 -11.53 5.61
C THR A 132 -0.58 -12.90 5.43
N ILE A 133 -1.83 -13.05 5.87
CA ILE A 133 -2.57 -14.32 5.81
C ILE A 133 -3.79 -14.09 4.93
N GLN A 134 -3.97 -14.95 3.94
CA GLN A 134 -5.20 -15.07 3.17
C GLN A 134 -6.09 -16.14 3.79
N ILE A 135 -7.38 -15.83 3.91
CA ILE A 135 -8.40 -16.65 4.56
C ILE A 135 -9.61 -16.72 3.64
N SER A 136 -10.09 -17.93 3.41
CA SER A 136 -11.20 -18.22 2.50
C SER A 136 -12.50 -18.32 3.31
N PRO A 137 -13.37 -17.29 3.31
CA PRO A 137 -14.68 -17.38 3.95
C PRO A 137 -15.55 -18.46 3.35
N LEU A 138 -15.37 -18.78 2.06
CA LEU A 138 -16.16 -19.78 1.36
C LEU A 138 -15.35 -21.04 1.04
N SER A 139 -16.05 -22.17 0.99
CA SER A 139 -15.55 -23.43 0.44
C SER A 139 -16.53 -24.00 -0.56
N PHE A 140 -16.01 -24.49 -1.69
CA PHE A 140 -16.78 -25.05 -2.80
C PHE A 140 -16.49 -26.54 -2.97
N VAL A 141 -17.53 -27.37 -3.01
CA VAL A 141 -17.42 -28.79 -3.36
C VAL A 141 -17.99 -28.99 -4.76
N GLY A 142 -17.12 -29.30 -5.72
CA GLY A 142 -17.45 -29.37 -7.14
C GLY A 142 -18.48 -30.43 -7.49
N ALA A 143 -18.28 -31.67 -7.02
CA ALA A 143 -19.08 -32.84 -7.34
C ALA A 143 -20.59 -32.64 -7.10
N ASP A 144 -20.94 -31.91 -6.04
CA ASP A 144 -22.32 -31.63 -5.64
C ASP A 144 -22.73 -30.16 -5.86
N THR A 145 -21.82 -29.33 -6.36
CA THR A 145 -21.96 -27.87 -6.51
C THR A 145 -22.34 -27.14 -5.22
N LEU A 146 -21.77 -27.55 -4.08
CA LEU A 146 -22.15 -27.01 -2.77
C LEU A 146 -21.21 -25.87 -2.35
N ILE A 147 -21.80 -24.77 -1.86
CA ILE A 147 -21.05 -23.66 -1.24
C ILE A 147 -21.32 -23.63 0.25
N TYR A 148 -20.22 -23.59 1.02
CA TYR A 148 -20.22 -23.45 2.47
C TYR A 148 -19.60 -22.12 2.87
N VAL A 149 -20.11 -21.51 3.93
CA VAL A 149 -19.42 -20.45 4.68
C VAL A 149 -18.66 -21.09 5.83
N ASN A 150 -17.38 -20.74 5.99
CA ASN A 150 -16.54 -21.05 7.13
C ASN A 150 -16.72 -19.94 8.18
N GLU A 151 -17.67 -20.11 9.10
CA GLU A 151 -18.11 -19.04 9.99
C GLU A 151 -17.06 -18.64 11.03
N ILE A 152 -16.34 -19.61 11.59
CA ILE A 152 -15.28 -19.34 12.57
C ILE A 152 -14.02 -20.11 12.17
N ILE A 153 -12.95 -19.36 11.92
CA ILE A 153 -11.63 -19.90 11.59
C ILE A 153 -10.65 -19.48 12.67
N ASN A 154 -10.15 -20.44 13.43
CA ASN A 154 -9.12 -20.23 14.44
C ASN A 154 -7.77 -20.56 13.84
N LEU A 155 -6.90 -19.55 13.77
CA LEU A 155 -5.54 -19.63 13.27
C LEU A 155 -4.57 -19.78 14.44
N THR A 156 -3.57 -20.62 14.29
CA THR A 156 -2.44 -20.73 15.23
C THR A 156 -1.15 -20.58 14.46
N ILE A 157 -0.36 -19.58 14.83
CA ILE A 157 0.91 -19.27 14.16
C ILE A 157 2.04 -19.85 15.00
N HIS A 158 2.82 -20.72 14.37
CA HIS A 158 4.00 -21.32 14.98
C HIS A 158 5.24 -20.54 14.56
N THR A 159 5.96 -20.03 15.54
CA THR A 159 7.19 -19.26 15.32
C THR A 159 8.37 -19.85 16.07
N SER A 160 9.56 -19.61 15.53
CA SER A 160 10.83 -19.92 16.20
C SER A 160 11.76 -18.72 16.17
N THR A 161 12.66 -18.68 17.15
CA THR A 161 13.70 -17.64 17.20
C THR A 161 14.61 -17.77 15.99
N SER A 162 14.66 -16.71 15.19
CA SER A 162 15.63 -16.53 14.12
C SER A 162 16.75 -15.63 14.62
N ILE A 163 17.99 -16.15 14.59
CA ILE A 163 19.18 -15.31 14.76
C ILE A 163 19.39 -14.60 13.42
N ASP A 164 18.68 -13.50 13.22
CA ASP A 164 18.90 -12.65 12.05
C ASP A 164 20.27 -11.96 12.22
N THR A 165 21.30 -12.51 11.57
CA THR A 165 22.68 -11.99 11.61
C THR A 165 22.88 -10.79 10.68
N GLY A 166 21.85 -10.39 9.93
CA GLY A 166 21.87 -9.19 9.12
C GLY A 166 22.09 -7.95 9.99
N LYS A 167 22.90 -7.00 9.50
CA LYS A 167 23.01 -5.66 10.13
C LYS A 167 21.60 -5.09 10.27
N ILE A 168 21.16 -4.92 11.51
CA ILE A 168 19.89 -4.27 11.84
C ILE A 168 20.03 -2.82 11.35
N PRO A 169 19.27 -2.36 10.35
CA PRO A 169 19.26 -0.95 9.97
C PRO A 169 18.95 -0.15 11.21
N CYS A 170 19.69 0.94 11.47
CA CYS A 170 19.45 1.70 12.69
C CYS A 170 17.99 2.15 12.75
N MET A 171 17.32 1.64 13.78
CA MET A 171 15.87 1.54 13.86
C MET A 171 15.20 2.90 13.88
N HIS A 172 14.12 3.02 13.13
CA HIS A 172 13.17 4.11 13.29
C HIS A 172 12.39 3.94 14.59
N SER A 173 12.29 5.00 15.41
CA SER A 173 11.39 5.00 16.54
C SER A 173 9.98 5.27 16.06
N LEU A 174 9.14 4.23 16.02
CA LEU A 174 7.69 4.37 15.85
C LEU A 174 7.06 5.31 16.91
N ILE A 175 7.68 5.46 18.09
CA ILE A 175 7.22 6.39 19.14
C ILE A 175 7.26 7.85 18.66
N GLY A 176 8.21 8.19 17.79
CA GLY A 176 8.38 9.55 17.27
C GLY A 176 7.55 9.87 16.03
N ASN A 177 6.89 8.88 15.40
CA ASN A 177 6.13 9.05 14.16
C ASN A 177 4.69 8.56 14.33
N LYS A 178 3.84 9.41 14.92
CA LYS A 178 2.42 9.14 15.17
C LYS A 178 1.71 8.66 13.90
N SER A 179 1.99 9.24 12.73
CA SER A 179 1.39 8.82 11.46
C SER A 179 1.77 7.39 11.07
N SER A 180 3.05 6.99 11.19
CA SER A 180 3.46 5.59 10.96
C SER A 180 2.75 4.64 11.93
N LEU A 181 2.58 5.05 13.19
CA LEU A 181 1.89 4.24 14.22
C LEU A 181 0.40 4.09 13.91
N TYR A 182 -0.30 5.17 13.52
CA TYR A 182 -1.71 5.11 13.15
C TYR A 182 -1.92 4.24 11.90
N ALA A 183 -1.08 4.40 10.88
CA ALA A 183 -1.13 3.56 9.69
C ALA A 183 -0.83 2.08 10.01
N LEU A 184 0.13 1.80 10.92
CA LEU A 184 0.39 0.44 11.37
C LEU A 184 -0.81 -0.16 12.09
N LYS A 185 -1.47 0.60 12.98
CA LYS A 185 -2.69 0.18 13.69
C LYS A 185 -3.84 -0.11 12.74
N ALA A 186 -4.03 0.71 11.71
CA ALA A 186 -5.05 0.47 10.70
C ALA A 186 -4.74 -0.74 9.80
N LEU A 187 -3.45 -1.10 9.68
CA LEU A 187 -3.02 -2.19 8.82
C LEU A 187 -3.15 -3.57 9.48
N ILE A 188 -2.95 -3.68 10.80
CA ILE A 188 -2.85 -4.98 11.49
C ILE A 188 -4.02 -5.23 12.43
N GLU A 189 -4.39 -6.50 12.58
CA GLU A 189 -5.51 -6.89 13.45
C GLU A 189 -5.14 -6.98 14.93
N ASN A 190 -3.87 -7.29 15.23
CA ASN A 190 -3.39 -7.56 16.58
C ASN A 190 -2.59 -6.36 17.16
N ASP A 191 -3.17 -5.16 17.06
CA ASP A 191 -2.51 -3.90 17.39
C ASP A 191 -2.06 -3.77 18.86
N ALA A 192 -2.71 -4.50 19.76
CA ALA A 192 -2.36 -4.60 21.18
C ALA A 192 -0.90 -5.08 21.39
N TYR A 193 -0.33 -5.82 20.44
CA TYR A 193 1.04 -6.34 20.53
C TYR A 193 2.09 -5.39 19.96
N ILE A 194 1.71 -4.26 19.36
CA ILE A 194 2.65 -3.28 18.81
C ILE A 194 3.69 -2.89 19.87
N SER A 195 3.26 -2.57 21.09
CA SER A 195 4.20 -2.13 22.14
C SER A 195 5.18 -3.21 22.59
N SER A 196 4.81 -4.50 22.48
CA SER A 196 5.67 -5.62 22.85
C SER A 196 6.58 -6.10 21.72
N TYR A 197 6.19 -5.92 20.47
CA TYR A 197 6.91 -6.47 19.31
C TYR A 197 7.72 -5.44 18.55
N SER A 198 7.28 -4.18 18.59
CA SER A 198 8.01 -3.09 17.98
C SER A 198 9.30 -2.87 18.74
N VAL A 199 10.41 -2.88 18.02
CA VAL A 199 11.67 -2.47 18.61
C VAL A 199 11.70 -0.95 18.55
N PHE A 200 11.49 -0.29 19.69
CA PHE A 200 11.64 1.15 19.80
C PHE A 200 13.09 1.47 20.19
N PRO A 201 13.80 2.32 19.44
CA PRO A 201 14.98 2.99 19.96
C PRO A 201 14.58 3.75 21.23
N SER A 202 15.31 3.51 22.32
CA SER A 202 15.13 4.14 23.63
C SER A 202 15.46 5.64 23.68
N SER A 203 15.72 6.27 22.54
CA SER A 203 16.08 7.68 22.43
C SER A 203 14.89 8.50 21.90
N SER A 204 14.43 9.45 22.71
CA SER A 204 13.40 10.45 22.38
C SER A 204 13.89 11.56 21.45
N THR A 205 15.15 11.53 21.00
CA THR A 205 15.77 12.58 20.18
C THR A 205 16.55 12.00 19.00
N ILE A 206 15.87 11.24 18.14
CA ILE A 206 16.46 10.83 16.86
C ILE A 206 16.07 11.88 15.84
N ALA A 207 17.00 12.80 15.55
CA ALA A 207 16.90 13.67 14.39
C ALA A 207 16.72 12.80 13.15
N ARG A 208 15.70 13.10 12.34
CA ARG A 208 15.35 12.28 11.17
C ARG A 208 16.31 12.61 10.02
N ASP A 209 17.06 11.64 9.54
CA ASP A 209 17.99 11.85 8.43
C ASP A 209 17.19 12.10 7.13
N TYR A 210 17.43 13.26 6.51
CA TYR A 210 16.80 13.71 5.27
C TYR A 210 17.89 13.98 4.24
N ILE A 211 17.86 13.27 3.12
CA ILE A 211 18.89 13.38 2.08
C ILE A 211 18.29 14.09 0.89
N ILE A 212 18.91 15.18 0.44
CA ILE A 212 18.58 15.86 -0.79
C ILE A 212 19.65 15.49 -1.81
N ILE A 213 19.26 14.85 -2.90
CA ILE A 213 20.15 14.50 -4.02
C ILE A 213 19.82 15.43 -5.19
N THR A 214 20.82 16.16 -5.67
CA THR A 214 20.66 17.18 -6.72
C THR A 214 21.90 17.27 -7.60
N GLN A 215 21.77 17.90 -8.77
CA GLN A 215 22.92 18.28 -9.59
C GLN A 215 23.73 19.42 -8.96
N ASP A 216 25.01 19.51 -9.32
CA ASP A 216 25.98 20.46 -8.73
C ASP A 216 25.52 21.91 -8.82
N SER A 217 24.94 22.31 -9.95
CA SER A 217 24.52 23.69 -10.22
C SER A 217 23.30 24.14 -9.38
N LEU A 218 22.61 23.23 -8.70
CA LEU A 218 21.38 23.53 -7.97
C LEU A 218 21.52 23.45 -6.45
N ILE A 219 22.68 23.05 -5.92
CA ILE A 219 22.89 22.81 -4.47
C ILE A 219 22.53 24.02 -3.62
N ASP A 220 23.03 25.19 -3.97
CA ASP A 220 22.89 26.39 -3.15
C ASP A 220 21.42 26.83 -3.04
N TYR A 221 20.60 26.50 -4.02
CA TYR A 221 19.17 26.82 -4.02
C TYR A 221 18.36 25.96 -3.03
N TRP A 222 18.89 24.81 -2.61
CA TRP A 222 18.27 23.95 -1.61
C TRP A 222 18.55 24.37 -0.16
N CYS A 223 19.44 25.34 0.06
CA CYS A 223 19.86 25.74 1.41
C CYS A 223 18.68 26.20 2.27
N GLU A 224 17.79 27.05 1.74
CA GLU A 224 16.62 27.57 2.47
C GLU A 224 15.67 26.43 2.90
N PHE A 225 15.37 25.50 1.98
CA PHE A 225 14.57 24.32 2.30
C PHE A 225 15.24 23.42 3.35
N ALA A 226 16.55 23.21 3.22
CA ALA A 226 17.30 22.40 4.15
C ALA A 226 17.35 23.00 5.56
N GLU A 227 17.45 24.33 5.68
CA GLU A 227 17.35 25.05 6.96
C GLU A 227 15.96 24.91 7.56
N TRP A 228 14.92 25.12 6.77
CA TRP A 228 13.54 24.96 7.23
C TRP A 228 13.24 23.55 7.77
N LYS A 229 13.78 22.51 7.14
CA LYS A 229 13.66 21.14 7.67
C LYS A 229 14.56 20.93 8.90
N ARG A 230 15.76 21.52 8.98
CA ARG A 230 16.59 21.47 10.19
C ARG A 230 15.89 22.07 11.41
N ASP A 231 15.16 23.17 11.23
CA ASP A 231 14.34 23.78 12.29
C ASP A 231 13.26 22.83 12.84
N LYS A 232 12.86 21.83 12.03
CA LYS A 232 11.90 20.77 12.39
C LYS A 232 12.58 19.49 12.87
N SER A 233 13.80 19.58 13.37
CA SER A 233 14.60 18.46 13.90
C SER A 233 14.98 17.39 12.86
N TYR A 234 15.03 17.74 11.57
CA TYR A 234 15.62 16.86 10.55
C TYR A 234 17.13 17.08 10.46
N LYS A 235 17.89 16.01 10.30
CA LYS A 235 19.30 16.06 9.95
C LYS A 235 19.44 16.00 8.44
N VAL A 236 19.48 17.19 7.84
CA VAL A 236 19.47 17.34 6.37
C VAL A 236 20.88 17.26 5.80
N ARG A 237 21.10 16.39 4.81
CA ARG A 237 22.33 16.32 4.01
C ARG A 237 22.00 16.60 2.55
N ILE A 238 22.63 17.62 1.97
CA ILE A 238 22.60 17.84 0.52
C ILE A 238 23.75 17.05 -0.10
N ARG A 239 23.48 16.35 -1.20
CA ARG A 239 24.42 15.48 -1.91
C ARG A 239 24.35 15.69 -3.41
N ASN A 240 25.54 15.76 -3.98
CA ASN A 240 25.76 15.94 -5.39
C ASN A 240 25.65 14.59 -6.09
N VAL A 241 24.96 14.55 -7.24
CA VAL A 241 25.00 13.37 -8.10
C VAL A 241 26.45 13.03 -8.48
N SER A 242 27.25 14.01 -8.90
CA SER A 242 28.65 13.80 -9.30
C SER A 242 29.53 13.22 -8.18
N TRP A 243 29.31 13.65 -6.93
CA TRP A 243 30.01 13.11 -5.77
C TRP A 243 29.59 11.66 -5.50
N ILE A 244 28.29 11.35 -5.56
CA ILE A 244 27.79 10.00 -5.36
C ILE A 244 28.35 9.07 -6.43
N THR A 245 28.27 9.46 -7.71
CA THR A 245 28.62 8.60 -8.84
C THR A 245 30.14 8.40 -9.01
N SER A 246 30.96 9.21 -8.36
CA SER A 246 32.41 9.02 -8.25
C SER A 246 32.85 8.27 -6.98
N THR A 247 32.02 8.28 -5.92
CA THR A 247 32.35 7.64 -4.64
C THR A 247 31.85 6.19 -4.56
N TYR A 248 30.69 5.90 -5.13
CA TYR A 248 30.02 4.61 -5.01
C TYR A 248 30.09 3.83 -6.33
N GLY A 249 30.31 2.52 -6.23
CA GLY A 249 30.28 1.61 -7.37
C GLY A 249 28.85 1.28 -7.82
N GLY A 250 28.72 0.84 -9.06
CA GLY A 250 27.44 0.48 -9.71
C GLY A 250 27.61 0.47 -11.23
N THR A 251 26.76 -0.27 -11.94
CA THR A 251 26.80 -0.38 -13.41
C THR A 251 26.40 0.91 -14.10
N ASN A 252 25.51 1.69 -13.49
CA ASN A 252 25.06 2.99 -13.96
C ASN A 252 24.88 3.97 -12.79
N ASP A 253 24.64 5.24 -13.08
CA ASP A 253 24.55 6.28 -12.05
C ASP A 253 23.33 6.09 -11.12
N ALA A 254 22.23 5.52 -11.62
CA ALA A 254 21.09 5.19 -10.79
C ALA A 254 21.44 4.12 -9.74
N GLU A 255 22.16 3.07 -10.12
CA GLU A 255 22.62 2.03 -9.22
C GLU A 255 23.62 2.56 -8.19
N LYS A 256 24.50 3.48 -8.58
CA LYS A 256 25.41 4.13 -7.63
C LYS A 256 24.65 4.95 -6.58
N ILE A 257 23.62 5.69 -7.01
CA ILE A 257 22.71 6.39 -6.09
C ILE A 257 22.01 5.41 -5.17
N LYS A 258 21.52 4.29 -5.71
CA LYS A 258 20.88 3.23 -4.91
C LYS A 258 21.83 2.67 -3.86
N ASN A 259 23.07 2.37 -4.23
CA ASN A 259 24.09 1.85 -3.32
C ASN A 259 24.44 2.86 -2.22
N TYR A 260 24.53 4.15 -2.55
CA TYR A 260 24.67 5.21 -1.55
C TYR A 260 23.50 5.21 -0.55
N LEU A 261 22.27 5.18 -1.06
CA LEU A 261 21.06 5.19 -0.22
C LEU A 261 20.95 3.93 0.65
N THR A 262 21.34 2.76 0.15
CA THR A 262 21.42 1.51 0.93
C THR A 262 22.38 1.67 2.11
N ILE A 263 23.55 2.27 1.90
CA ILE A 263 24.50 2.54 2.98
C ILE A 263 23.94 3.59 3.94
N ALA A 264 23.38 4.68 3.43
CA ALA A 264 22.82 5.74 4.25
C ALA A 264 21.64 5.25 5.12
N PHE A 265 20.83 4.35 4.59
CA PHE A 265 19.76 3.66 5.32
C PHE A 265 20.33 2.72 6.39
N THR A 266 21.21 1.80 6.00
CA THR A 266 21.73 0.77 6.91
C THR A 266 22.61 1.32 8.03
N ASP A 267 23.45 2.32 7.73
CA ASP A 267 24.42 2.89 8.66
C ASP A 267 23.84 4.06 9.47
N SER A 268 23.18 5.01 8.79
CA SER A 268 22.76 6.29 9.39
C SER A 268 21.25 6.42 9.62
N GLY A 269 20.43 5.53 9.05
CA GLY A 269 18.98 5.50 9.32
C GLY A 269 18.26 6.59 8.56
N ALA A 270 18.73 6.84 7.32
CA ALA A 270 18.06 7.73 6.39
C ALA A 270 16.57 7.35 6.27
N GLN A 271 15.70 8.36 6.34
CA GLN A 271 14.24 8.16 6.28
C GLN A 271 13.63 8.78 5.04
N TYR A 272 14.11 9.95 4.67
CA TYR A 272 13.56 10.75 3.59
C TYR A 272 14.64 11.01 2.55
N VAL A 273 14.27 10.81 1.29
CA VAL A 273 15.10 11.17 0.15
C VAL A 273 14.30 12.10 -0.73
N LEU A 274 14.87 13.26 -1.02
CA LEU A 274 14.38 14.19 -2.02
C LEU A 274 15.30 14.18 -3.23
N LEU A 275 14.77 13.78 -4.37
CA LEU A 275 15.42 13.89 -5.67
C LEU A 275 15.08 15.27 -6.24
N GLY A 276 16.00 16.20 -6.13
CA GLY A 276 15.87 17.59 -6.56
C GLY A 276 16.41 17.77 -7.98
N GLY A 277 15.63 17.41 -8.97
CA GLY A 277 16.02 17.54 -10.37
C GLY A 277 15.19 16.69 -11.32
N ASP A 278 15.26 17.04 -12.60
CA ASP A 278 14.75 16.22 -13.69
C ASP A 278 15.45 14.84 -13.74
N PHE A 279 14.78 13.82 -14.27
CA PHE A 279 15.30 12.45 -14.36
C PHE A 279 16.57 12.35 -15.21
N LEU A 280 16.79 13.29 -16.14
CA LEU A 280 18.03 13.33 -16.94
C LEU A 280 19.27 13.67 -16.11
N ASN A 281 19.11 14.48 -15.06
CA ASN A 281 20.21 14.97 -14.23
C ASN A 281 20.31 14.24 -12.88
N VAL A 282 19.17 13.78 -12.36
CA VAL A 282 19.07 12.93 -11.17
C VAL A 282 18.33 11.66 -11.62
N PRO A 283 19.06 10.61 -12.04
CA PRO A 283 18.46 9.41 -12.62
C PRO A 283 17.32 8.82 -11.77
N ALA A 284 16.31 8.25 -12.42
CA ALA A 284 15.35 7.35 -11.78
C ALA A 284 15.94 5.94 -11.67
N TYR A 285 15.38 5.08 -10.82
CA TYR A 285 15.83 3.70 -10.68
C TYR A 285 14.80 2.74 -11.26
N GLU A 286 15.10 2.19 -12.44
CA GLU A 286 14.23 1.29 -13.20
C GLU A 286 13.68 0.13 -12.34
N SER A 287 12.38 -0.15 -12.52
CA SER A 287 11.73 -1.38 -12.05
C SER A 287 11.58 -2.36 -13.22
N TYR A 288 11.43 -3.65 -12.90
CA TYR A 288 11.52 -4.78 -13.83
C TYR A 288 10.45 -4.83 -14.93
N SER A 289 9.44 -3.95 -14.94
CA SER A 289 8.32 -3.99 -15.89
C SER A 289 7.85 -2.63 -16.42
N ASP A 290 8.03 -1.51 -15.72
CA ASP A 290 7.32 -0.27 -16.04
C ASP A 290 8.20 0.98 -15.86
N GLY A 291 8.80 1.43 -16.96
CA GLY A 291 9.34 2.78 -17.10
C GLY A 291 10.34 3.27 -16.04
N LEU A 292 10.64 4.57 -16.12
CA LEU A 292 11.49 5.27 -15.16
C LEU A 292 10.65 5.67 -13.94
N ILE A 293 10.77 4.94 -12.83
CA ILE A 293 10.06 5.22 -11.58
C ILE A 293 11.03 5.34 -10.39
N ASP A 294 10.72 6.21 -9.42
CA ASP A 294 11.61 6.42 -8.26
C ASP A 294 11.40 5.40 -7.14
N ILE A 295 10.36 4.57 -7.22
CA ILE A 295 10.04 3.57 -6.19
C ILE A 295 11.20 2.61 -5.94
N GLY A 296 12.00 2.34 -6.98
CA GLY A 296 13.18 1.50 -6.90
C GLY A 296 14.19 2.00 -5.88
N TYR A 297 14.30 3.30 -5.62
CA TYR A 297 15.14 3.84 -4.55
C TYR A 297 14.62 3.53 -3.14
N SER A 298 13.32 3.27 -3.00
CA SER A 298 12.67 2.95 -1.71
C SER A 298 12.93 1.52 -1.23
N HIS A 299 13.18 0.57 -2.14
CA HIS A 299 13.31 -0.87 -1.84
C HIS A 299 14.73 -1.26 -1.39
N ILE A 300 15.04 -1.28 -0.09
CA ILE A 300 16.40 -1.52 0.41
C ILE A 300 16.56 -2.92 0.96
N VAL A 301 15.64 -3.34 1.84
CA VAL A 301 15.69 -4.64 2.53
C VAL A 301 15.04 -5.72 1.69
N SER A 302 13.90 -5.43 1.05
CA SER A 302 13.24 -6.31 0.09
C SER A 302 12.64 -5.53 -1.07
N SER A 303 12.28 -6.23 -2.14
CA SER A 303 11.54 -5.67 -3.28
C SER A 303 10.09 -5.29 -2.95
N THR A 304 9.64 -5.59 -1.73
CA THR A 304 8.26 -5.39 -1.25
C THR A 304 8.17 -4.41 -0.08
N SER A 305 9.31 -3.85 0.37
CA SER A 305 9.38 -2.88 1.46
C SER A 305 9.69 -1.48 0.92
N LEU A 306 8.88 -0.49 1.33
CA LEU A 306 9.20 0.92 1.13
C LEU A 306 9.99 1.43 2.33
N ASP A 307 11.30 1.18 2.33
CA ASP A 307 12.20 1.48 3.45
C ASP A 307 12.57 2.97 3.54
N LEU A 308 12.72 3.62 2.38
CA LEU A 308 12.94 5.05 2.25
C LEU A 308 11.70 5.74 1.69
N ARG A 309 11.36 6.90 2.27
CA ARG A 309 10.33 7.78 1.72
C ARG A 309 10.98 8.65 0.65
N VAL A 310 10.84 8.22 -0.60
CA VAL A 310 11.42 8.91 -1.76
C VAL A 310 10.38 9.84 -2.37
N MET A 311 10.80 11.08 -2.64
CA MET A 311 10.02 12.08 -3.36
C MET A 311 10.91 12.71 -4.43
N ARG A 312 10.32 13.09 -5.56
CA ARG A 312 10.99 13.90 -6.58
C ARG A 312 10.32 15.25 -6.70
N ILE A 313 11.14 16.28 -6.86
CA ILE A 313 10.70 17.58 -7.34
C ILE A 313 11.43 17.80 -8.67
N PRO A 314 10.73 17.70 -9.81
CA PRO A 314 11.34 17.86 -11.12
C PRO A 314 11.63 19.34 -11.37
N VAL A 315 12.83 19.77 -10.97
CA VAL A 315 13.32 21.14 -11.18
C VAL A 315 14.40 21.15 -12.24
N VAL A 316 14.44 22.22 -13.04
CA VAL A 316 15.48 22.42 -14.07
C VAL A 316 16.36 23.64 -13.76
N CYS A 317 15.88 24.56 -12.93
CA CYS A 317 16.64 25.74 -12.52
C CYS A 317 16.44 26.11 -11.04
N GLY A 318 17.32 27.00 -10.54
CA GLY A 318 17.26 27.46 -9.15
C GLY A 318 15.98 28.22 -8.79
N THR A 319 15.40 28.94 -9.74
CA THR A 319 14.14 29.68 -9.54
C THR A 319 12.98 28.73 -9.20
N ASP A 320 12.92 27.55 -9.82
CA ASP A 320 11.88 26.54 -9.55
C ASP A 320 11.98 26.07 -8.10
N ILE A 321 13.20 25.79 -7.63
CA ILE A 321 13.49 25.37 -6.26
C ILE A 321 13.06 26.46 -5.27
N THR A 322 13.44 27.72 -5.52
CA THR A 322 13.09 28.84 -4.65
C THR A 322 11.56 29.03 -4.59
N ASN A 323 10.87 28.97 -5.72
CA ASN A 323 9.42 29.13 -5.77
C ASN A 323 8.70 27.99 -5.04
N TRP A 324 9.11 26.74 -5.28
CA TRP A 324 8.58 25.58 -4.60
C TRP A 324 8.82 25.65 -3.09
N THR A 325 10.05 25.98 -2.68
CA THR A 325 10.45 26.12 -1.27
C THR A 325 9.60 27.16 -0.56
N LYS A 326 9.39 28.33 -1.17
CA LYS A 326 8.55 29.39 -0.60
C LYS A 326 7.10 28.97 -0.44
N LYS A 327 6.51 28.28 -1.43
CA LYS A 327 5.15 27.74 -1.33
C LYS A 327 5.04 26.73 -0.20
N LEU A 328 6.00 25.82 -0.07
CA LEU A 328 6.03 24.83 1.00
C LEU A 328 6.15 25.49 2.38
N ILE A 329 7.08 26.44 2.55
CA ILE A 329 7.25 27.16 3.82
C ILE A 329 5.98 27.94 4.15
N GLN A 330 5.38 28.61 3.18
CA GLN A 330 4.12 29.33 3.36
C GLN A 330 3.01 28.39 3.84
N TYR A 331 2.83 27.26 3.17
CA TYR A 331 1.81 26.27 3.53
C TYR A 331 2.05 25.68 4.92
N GLU A 332 3.30 25.33 5.25
CA GLU A 332 3.64 24.70 6.54
C GLU A 332 3.69 25.69 7.71
N LYS A 333 3.83 27.00 7.47
CA LYS A 333 3.99 28.03 8.51
C LYS A 333 2.75 28.91 8.69
N ASN A 334 2.05 29.22 7.60
CA ASN A 334 0.89 30.12 7.58
C ASN A 334 -0.02 29.79 6.38
N PRO A 335 -0.69 28.61 6.38
CA PRO A 335 -1.50 28.18 5.25
C PRO A 335 -2.55 29.23 4.88
N GLY A 336 -2.73 29.46 3.57
CA GLY A 336 -3.65 30.48 3.04
C GLY A 336 -3.41 31.90 3.56
N TYR A 337 -2.17 32.24 3.95
CA TYR A 337 -1.81 33.50 4.60
C TYR A 337 -2.60 33.80 5.89
N GLY A 338 -3.06 32.75 6.57
CA GLY A 338 -3.86 32.83 7.79
C GLY A 338 -5.33 32.53 7.55
N ASN A 339 -5.77 32.44 6.29
CA ASN A 339 -7.07 31.87 5.94
C ASN A 339 -6.93 30.36 5.74
N THR A 340 -7.29 29.59 6.77
CA THR A 340 -7.23 28.12 6.73
C THR A 340 -8.51 27.46 6.23
N GLN A 341 -9.53 28.24 5.84
CA GLN A 341 -10.84 27.67 5.48
C GLN A 341 -10.76 26.69 4.32
N TYR A 342 -9.83 26.87 3.37
CA TYR A 342 -9.66 25.97 2.24
C TYR A 342 -9.13 24.58 2.63
N LEU A 343 -8.55 24.42 3.83
CA LEU A 343 -8.00 23.13 4.29
C LEU A 343 -9.10 22.10 4.57
N ASP A 344 -10.34 22.55 4.77
CA ASP A 344 -11.50 21.69 4.99
C ASP A 344 -12.13 21.20 3.67
N TRP A 345 -11.62 21.66 2.52
CA TRP A 345 -12.17 21.34 1.20
C TRP A 345 -11.23 20.42 0.43
N GLY A 346 -11.78 19.38 -0.19
CA GLY A 346 -11.10 18.53 -1.16
C GLY A 346 -11.83 18.58 -2.50
N LEU A 347 -11.08 18.55 -3.60
CA LEU A 347 -11.65 18.35 -4.94
C LEU A 347 -11.46 16.89 -5.33
N PHE A 348 -12.58 16.22 -5.62
CA PHE A 348 -12.62 14.85 -6.13
C PHE A 348 -13.25 14.90 -7.52
N THR A 349 -12.57 14.33 -8.51
CA THR A 349 -13.06 14.28 -9.90
C THR A 349 -12.98 12.84 -10.38
N ALA A 350 -14.07 12.31 -10.93
CA ALA A 350 -14.08 11.07 -11.68
C ALA A 350 -14.13 11.40 -13.18
N ALA A 351 -13.46 10.60 -14.00
CA ALA A 351 -13.58 10.72 -15.46
C ALA A 351 -14.86 10.05 -15.95
N ASP A 352 -15.45 10.53 -17.04
CA ASP A 352 -16.70 10.03 -17.65
C ASP A 352 -16.71 8.52 -17.96
N ILE A 353 -15.57 7.84 -17.99
CA ILE A 353 -15.52 6.38 -18.17
C ILE A 353 -15.83 5.62 -16.86
N ALA A 354 -15.72 6.28 -15.70
CA ALA A 354 -16.04 5.71 -14.39
C ALA A 354 -17.48 6.01 -13.92
N THR A 355 -18.25 6.83 -14.65
CA THR A 355 -19.62 7.23 -14.30
C THR A 355 -20.66 6.15 -14.62
N ASP A 356 -20.39 5.26 -15.58
CA ASP A 356 -21.40 4.31 -16.11
C ASP A 356 -21.71 3.13 -15.16
N GLU A 357 -20.95 2.94 -14.07
CA GLU A 357 -21.09 1.78 -13.17
C GLU A 357 -21.50 2.12 -11.72
N GLY A 358 -21.74 3.39 -11.39
CA GLY A 358 -22.12 3.80 -10.01
C GLY A 358 -20.99 3.68 -8.98
N THR A 359 -19.74 3.58 -9.45
CA THR A 359 -18.52 3.32 -8.66
C THR A 359 -17.96 4.57 -7.96
N GLU A 360 -18.48 5.75 -8.28
CA GLU A 360 -17.97 7.05 -7.81
C GLU A 360 -18.03 7.22 -6.29
N ILE A 361 -19.15 6.81 -5.68
CA ILE A 361 -19.36 6.95 -4.23
C ILE A 361 -18.42 6.02 -3.46
N ALA A 362 -18.15 4.81 -3.98
CA ALA A 362 -17.31 3.83 -3.31
C ALA A 362 -15.82 4.20 -3.31
N MET A 363 -15.30 4.80 -4.39
CA MET A 363 -13.89 5.23 -4.44
C MET A 363 -13.62 6.46 -3.57
N ALA A 364 -14.53 7.44 -3.57
CA ALA A 364 -14.43 8.60 -2.70
C ALA A 364 -14.56 8.18 -1.23
N ALA A 365 -15.56 7.34 -0.89
CA ALA A 365 -15.79 6.84 0.46
C ALA A 365 -14.67 5.91 0.95
N GLY A 366 -14.16 4.99 0.12
CA GLY A 366 -13.16 3.99 0.52
C GLY A 366 -11.81 4.59 0.96
N HIS A 367 -11.45 5.76 0.42
CA HIS A 367 -10.23 6.48 0.79
C HIS A 367 -10.43 7.49 1.94
N THR A 368 -11.64 8.01 2.15
CA THR A 368 -11.93 9.06 3.16
C THR A 368 -12.54 8.52 4.46
N TYR A 369 -13.22 7.36 4.44
CA TYR A 369 -13.96 6.83 5.60
C TYR A 369 -13.10 6.60 6.84
N ALA A 370 -11.78 6.50 6.68
CA ALA A 370 -10.90 6.21 7.80
C ALA A 370 -10.34 7.46 8.51
N ILE A 371 -10.39 8.69 7.95
CA ILE A 371 -9.49 9.75 8.48
C ILE A 371 -10.08 11.14 8.74
N LEU A 372 -11.03 11.76 8.00
CA LEU A 372 -11.13 13.24 8.13
C LEU A 372 -12.49 13.97 8.13
N PHE A 373 -13.65 13.39 7.80
CA PHE A 373 -14.87 14.19 7.66
C PHE A 373 -16.09 13.56 8.33
N GLU A 374 -16.68 14.27 9.31
CA GLU A 374 -17.88 13.86 10.07
C GLU A 374 -19.20 14.36 9.44
N ASP A 375 -19.14 15.22 8.41
CA ASP A 375 -20.33 15.80 7.77
C ASP A 375 -20.15 15.77 6.24
N GLU A 376 -21.02 15.01 5.56
CA GLU A 376 -21.02 14.88 4.09
C GLU A 376 -22.10 15.78 3.50
N SER A 377 -21.70 16.90 2.89
CA SER A 377 -22.53 17.56 1.87
C SER A 377 -21.91 17.30 0.50
N CYS A 378 -22.33 16.21 -0.15
CA CYS A 378 -22.00 15.96 -1.55
C CYS A 378 -22.90 16.82 -2.44
N GLU A 379 -22.33 17.83 -3.07
CA GLU A 379 -22.99 18.53 -4.18
C GLU A 379 -22.67 17.79 -5.48
N PHE A 380 -23.69 17.17 -6.07
CA PHE A 380 -23.61 16.65 -7.44
C PHE A 380 -23.81 17.81 -8.41
N GLU A 381 -23.03 17.85 -9.50
CA GLU A 381 -23.47 18.59 -10.69
C GLU A 381 -24.82 18.02 -11.09
N ARG A 382 -25.87 18.82 -10.93
CA ARG A 382 -27.22 18.39 -11.31
C ARG A 382 -27.21 18.16 -12.82
N ASP A 383 -27.86 17.09 -13.25
CA ASP A 383 -28.38 16.94 -14.61
C ASP A 383 -29.31 18.13 -14.93
N CYS A 384 -28.70 19.24 -15.34
CA CYS A 384 -29.41 20.35 -15.92
C CYS A 384 -29.40 20.09 -17.43
N ASN A 385 -30.56 20.07 -18.07
CA ASN A 385 -30.73 20.18 -19.53
C ASN A 385 -30.21 21.52 -20.12
N CYS A 386 -29.27 22.15 -19.42
CA CYS A 386 -28.61 23.39 -19.70
C CYS A 386 -27.16 23.26 -19.19
N CYS A 387 -26.39 22.33 -19.77
CA CYS A 387 -24.93 22.48 -19.75
C CYS A 387 -24.62 23.89 -20.28
N PRO A 388 -24.09 24.81 -19.45
CA PRO A 388 -23.43 25.98 -20.01
C PRO A 388 -22.26 25.42 -20.82
N GLU A 389 -22.06 25.91 -22.05
CA GLU A 389 -20.88 25.57 -22.85
C GLU A 389 -19.64 25.58 -21.94
N HIS A 390 -18.94 24.44 -21.87
CA HIS A 390 -17.75 24.30 -21.03
C HIS A 390 -16.85 25.54 -21.24
N PRO A 391 -16.38 26.20 -20.17
CA PRO A 391 -15.54 27.38 -20.33
C PRO A 391 -14.31 26.99 -21.15
N THR A 392 -14.11 27.70 -22.26
CA THR A 392 -12.92 27.49 -23.09
C THR A 392 -11.67 27.83 -22.26
N ALA A 393 -10.54 27.20 -22.59
CA ALA A 393 -9.28 27.43 -21.89
C ALA A 393 -8.88 28.92 -21.79
N GLU A 394 -9.37 29.74 -22.73
CA GLU A 394 -9.21 31.20 -22.74
C GLU A 394 -9.98 31.90 -21.60
N GLY A 395 -11.15 31.37 -21.18
CA GLY A 395 -11.94 31.92 -20.08
C GLY A 395 -11.40 31.63 -18.66
N ILE A 396 -10.46 30.69 -18.52
CA ILE A 396 -9.83 30.34 -17.23
C ILE A 396 -8.58 31.22 -16.96
N ILE A 397 -7.97 31.80 -17.99
CA ILE A 397 -6.70 32.51 -17.88
C ILE A 397 -6.87 33.96 -17.40
N ASP A 398 -8.07 34.55 -17.53
CA ASP A 398 -8.32 35.96 -17.24
C ASP A 398 -9.01 36.25 -15.89
N TYR A 399 -8.92 35.34 -14.90
CA TYR A 399 -9.44 35.54 -13.54
C TYR A 399 -8.37 35.63 -12.44
#